data_AF-A6WVE8-F1
#
_entry.id   AF-A6WVE8-F1
#
_cell.length_a   1.000
_cell.length_b   1.000
_cell.length_c   1.000
_cell.angle_alpha   90.00
_cell.angle_beta   90.00
_cell.angle_gamma   90.00
#
_symmetry.space_group_name_H-M   'P 1'
#
loop_
_entity.id
_entity.type
_entity.pdbx_description
1 polymer ?
#
loop_
_entity_poly.entity_id
_entity_poly.type
_entity_poly.pdbx_seq_one_letter_code
_entity_poly.pdbx_strand_id
1 'polypeptide(L)'
;MPLQTDIEDIANVEQQIEQHAQNVERIQGNAILEIGRELKFAQDLFRFNRNEGGFTGWLATRLPHINQRAAYRAIQRYEGVEEFDEFVKLSGAALDEVVKAEPDIQAIIAERVEAGEVFTAAQVKELKQKAAQEAVDRLNSEADQARKDLEELKKSATDRDIRSASEVRDLQQKISDLTAKIGELEKSAKDYQKSLPTPTKAKEQAKATGVATLASDGKYYSGASEDEKRASDAFLSVFSAAASLSDRKHSPGVVAIGCPAESKAQFASYCDKAIAYLNEIKDVINGQ
;
A
#
# COMPACT_ATOMS: atom_id res chain seq x y z
N MET A 1 -36.55 -43.83 26.57
CA MET A 1 -35.13 -43.52 26.81
C MET A 1 -34.76 -42.39 25.86
N PRO A 2 -34.57 -41.15 26.34
CA PRO A 2 -34.17 -40.06 25.48
C PRO A 2 -32.67 -40.19 25.17
N LEU A 3 -32.33 -40.30 23.89
CA LEU A 3 -30.97 -40.12 23.38
C LEU A 3 -30.72 -38.61 23.26
N GLN A 4 -30.46 -37.98 24.40
CA GLN A 4 -29.71 -36.72 24.43
C GLN A 4 -28.24 -37.08 24.30
N THR A 5 -27.78 -37.31 23.07
CA THR A 5 -26.38 -37.06 22.75
C THR A 5 -26.22 -35.56 22.74
N ASP A 6 -25.58 -35.06 23.79
CA ASP A 6 -25.24 -33.67 23.98
C ASP A 6 -24.64 -33.09 22.70
N ILE A 7 -25.31 -32.04 22.19
CA ILE A 7 -24.79 -31.08 21.22
C ILE A 7 -23.86 -30.12 21.99
N GLU A 8 -23.02 -30.67 22.86
CA GLU A 8 -21.75 -30.08 23.27
C GLU A 8 -20.80 -30.61 22.19
N ASP A 9 -20.48 -29.89 21.12
CA ASP A 9 -20.00 -28.53 21.14
C ASP A 9 -19.77 -28.13 19.68
N ILE A 10 -20.81 -27.64 18.98
CA ILE A 10 -20.70 -27.23 17.56
C ILE A 10 -19.58 -26.21 17.37
N ALA A 11 -19.37 -25.33 18.37
CA ALA A 11 -18.29 -24.35 18.36
C ALA A 11 -16.90 -25.01 18.34
N ASN A 12 -16.70 -26.12 19.05
CA ASN A 12 -15.46 -26.89 19.03
C ASN A 12 -15.22 -27.59 17.68
N VAL A 13 -16.27 -28.11 17.04
CA VAL A 13 -16.15 -28.69 15.69
C VAL A 13 -15.75 -27.63 14.66
N GLU A 14 -16.38 -26.46 14.69
CA GLU A 14 -16.02 -25.34 13.81
C GLU A 14 -14.58 -24.88 14.04
N GLN A 15 -14.15 -24.78 15.29
CA GLN A 15 -12.77 -24.43 15.64
C GLN A 15 -11.76 -25.47 15.13
N GLN A 16 -12.07 -26.76 15.23
CA GLN A 16 -11.21 -27.82 14.70
C GLN A 16 -11.12 -27.77 13.17
N ILE A 17 -12.23 -27.51 12.48
CA ILE A 17 -12.25 -27.37 11.02
C ILE A 17 -11.35 -26.20 10.60
N GLU A 18 -11.50 -25.04 11.25
CA GLU A 18 -10.66 -23.86 10.98
C GLU A 18 -9.18 -24.14 11.26
N GLN A 19 -8.86 -24.80 12.37
CA GLN A 19 -7.48 -25.18 12.69
C GLN A 19 -6.87 -26.15 11.65
N HIS A 20 -7.67 -27.08 11.11
CA HIS A 20 -7.24 -27.95 10.03
C HIS A 20 -7.03 -27.21 8.72
N ALA A 21 -7.90 -26.25 8.38
CA ALA A 21 -7.73 -25.39 7.21
C ALA A 21 -6.40 -24.62 7.28
N GLN A 22 -6.13 -23.95 8.40
CA GLN A 22 -4.86 -23.23 8.63
C GLN A 22 -3.63 -24.14 8.54
N ASN A 23 -3.73 -25.37 9.03
CA ASN A 23 -2.65 -26.37 8.90
C ASN A 23 -2.39 -26.76 7.45
N VAL A 24 -3.46 -26.96 6.66
CA VAL A 24 -3.34 -27.26 5.23
C VAL A 24 -2.67 -26.09 4.49
N GLU A 25 -3.09 -24.86 4.77
CA GLU A 25 -2.50 -23.66 4.16
C GLU A 25 -1.01 -23.53 4.50
N ARG A 26 -0.64 -23.74 5.77
CA ARG A 26 0.76 -23.73 6.22
C ARG A 26 1.61 -24.79 5.51
N ILE A 27 1.10 -26.02 5.39
CA ILE A 27 1.80 -27.11 4.68
C ILE A 27 1.99 -26.75 3.21
N GLN A 28 0.96 -26.19 2.56
CA GLN A 28 1.06 -25.74 1.17
C GLN A 28 2.08 -24.61 1.00
N GLY A 29 2.09 -23.62 1.91
CA GLY A 29 3.07 -22.54 1.94
C GLY A 29 4.50 -23.05 2.01
N ASN A 30 4.79 -23.91 2.99
CA ASN A 30 6.10 -24.55 3.15
C ASN A 30 6.51 -25.34 1.91
N ALA A 31 5.62 -26.18 1.40
CA ALA A 31 5.92 -27.00 0.23
C ALA A 31 6.27 -26.15 -1.00
N ILE A 32 5.58 -25.01 -1.20
CA ILE A 32 5.87 -24.09 -2.31
C ILE A 32 7.26 -23.47 -2.17
N LEU A 33 7.67 -23.06 -0.97
CA LEU A 33 9.00 -22.48 -0.74
C LEU A 33 10.11 -23.52 -0.90
N GLU A 34 9.92 -24.73 -0.38
CA GLU A 34 10.87 -25.84 -0.57
C GLU A 34 11.01 -26.20 -2.06
N ILE A 35 9.90 -26.33 -2.78
CA ILE A 35 9.92 -26.54 -4.23
C ILE A 35 10.66 -25.39 -4.92
N GLY A 36 10.41 -24.14 -4.53
CA GLY A 36 11.11 -22.96 -5.04
C GLY A 36 12.63 -23.04 -4.85
N ARG A 37 13.08 -23.41 -3.65
CA ARG A 37 14.49 -23.61 -3.30
C ARG A 37 15.16 -24.68 -4.16
N GLU A 38 14.55 -25.87 -4.26
CA GLU A 38 15.12 -26.98 -5.05
C GLU A 38 15.16 -26.64 -6.54
N LEU A 39 14.11 -26.00 -7.07
CA LEU A 39 14.08 -25.54 -8.46
C LEU A 39 15.13 -24.46 -8.73
N LYS A 40 15.36 -23.56 -7.78
CA LYS A 40 16.39 -22.53 -7.85
C LYS A 40 17.79 -23.16 -7.86
N PHE A 41 18.05 -24.10 -6.97
CA PHE A 41 19.29 -24.85 -6.95
C PHE A 41 19.54 -25.58 -8.28
N ALA A 42 18.54 -26.26 -8.81
CA ALA A 42 18.61 -26.88 -10.13
C ALA A 42 18.91 -25.84 -11.24
N GLN A 43 18.19 -24.72 -11.26
CA GLN A 43 18.41 -23.63 -12.22
C GLN A 43 19.86 -23.12 -12.21
N ASP A 44 20.46 -22.97 -11.02
CA ASP A 44 21.84 -22.48 -10.89
C ASP A 44 22.86 -23.53 -11.37
N LEU A 45 22.60 -24.83 -11.19
CA LEU A 45 23.43 -25.90 -11.77
C LEU A 45 23.39 -25.89 -13.31
N PHE A 46 22.25 -25.55 -13.91
CA PHE A 46 22.09 -25.43 -15.37
C PHE A 46 22.87 -24.25 -15.97
N ARG A 47 23.45 -23.35 -15.16
CA ARG A 47 24.44 -22.36 -15.66
C ARG A 47 25.70 -23.04 -16.20
N PHE A 48 26.06 -24.21 -15.67
CA PHE A 48 27.28 -24.94 -16.02
C PHE A 48 27.04 -26.09 -17.01
N ASN A 49 25.80 -26.54 -17.19
CA ASN A 49 25.44 -27.63 -18.10
C ASN A 49 24.19 -27.27 -18.90
N ARG A 50 24.32 -26.99 -20.19
CA ARG A 50 23.19 -26.61 -21.08
C ARG A 50 22.62 -27.77 -21.90
N ASN A 51 22.97 -29.00 -21.56
CA ASN A 51 22.37 -30.17 -22.20
C ASN A 51 20.86 -30.20 -21.94
N GLU A 52 20.10 -30.88 -22.80
CA GLU A 52 18.63 -30.98 -22.70
C GLU A 52 17.88 -29.64 -22.87
N GLY A 53 18.47 -28.61 -23.47
CA GLY A 53 17.81 -27.31 -23.65
C GLY A 53 17.81 -26.44 -22.39
N GLY A 54 18.73 -26.69 -21.45
CA GLY A 54 18.86 -25.95 -20.20
C GLY A 54 17.77 -26.28 -19.19
N PHE A 55 17.64 -25.42 -18.17
CA PHE A 55 16.69 -25.62 -17.07
C PHE A 55 15.24 -25.84 -17.55
N THR A 56 14.81 -25.14 -18.60
CA THR A 56 13.45 -25.26 -19.14
C THR A 56 13.18 -26.60 -19.81
N GLY A 57 14.15 -27.14 -20.54
CA GLY A 57 13.98 -28.46 -21.18
C GLY A 57 14.11 -29.61 -20.18
N TRP A 58 14.97 -29.45 -19.17
CA TRP A 58 14.99 -30.35 -18.01
C TRP A 58 13.66 -30.36 -17.26
N LEU A 59 13.08 -29.19 -16.98
CA LEU A 59 11.78 -29.08 -16.31
C LEU A 59 10.68 -29.80 -17.11
N ALA A 60 10.63 -29.59 -18.43
CA ALA A 60 9.66 -30.25 -19.30
C ALA A 60 9.82 -31.79 -19.33
N THR A 61 11.05 -32.28 -19.22
CA THR A 61 11.37 -33.72 -19.29
C THR A 61 11.17 -34.43 -17.95
N ARG A 62 11.62 -33.82 -16.85
CA ARG A 62 11.67 -34.45 -15.52
C ARG A 62 10.47 -34.11 -14.65
N LEU A 63 9.88 -32.93 -14.83
CA LEU A 63 8.76 -32.44 -14.03
C LEU A 63 7.61 -31.96 -14.94
N PRO A 64 7.07 -32.83 -15.83
CA PRO A 64 6.08 -32.42 -16.84
C PRO A 64 4.76 -31.89 -16.25
N HIS A 65 4.48 -32.19 -14.98
CA HIS A 65 3.29 -31.72 -14.26
C HIS A 65 3.47 -30.31 -13.68
N ILE A 66 4.70 -29.82 -13.53
CA ILE A 66 4.98 -28.45 -13.10
C ILE A 66 5.17 -27.61 -14.35
N ASN A 67 4.15 -26.85 -14.72
CA ASN A 67 4.29 -25.93 -15.84
C ASN A 67 5.40 -24.90 -15.56
N GLN A 68 6.08 -24.45 -16.62
CA GLN A 68 7.20 -23.53 -16.53
C GLN A 68 6.89 -22.28 -15.69
N ARG A 69 5.72 -21.67 -15.90
CA ARG A 69 5.31 -20.45 -15.17
C ARG A 69 5.19 -20.71 -13.66
N ALA A 70 4.68 -21.87 -13.25
CA ALA A 70 4.56 -22.25 -11.85
C ALA A 70 5.95 -22.47 -11.22
N ALA A 71 6.87 -23.13 -11.94
CA ALA A 71 8.25 -23.31 -11.49
C ALA A 71 8.95 -21.97 -11.24
N TYR A 72 8.91 -21.05 -12.20
CA TYR A 72 9.51 -19.72 -12.03
C TYR A 72 8.83 -18.90 -10.93
N ARG A 73 7.50 -19.04 -10.75
CA ARG A 73 6.80 -18.39 -9.64
C ARG A 73 7.25 -18.92 -8.28
N ALA A 74 7.44 -20.24 -8.16
CA ALA A 74 7.93 -20.84 -6.91
C ALA A 74 9.37 -20.37 -6.60
N ILE A 75 10.25 -20.33 -7.60
CA ILE A 75 11.61 -19.75 -7.48
C ILE A 75 11.52 -18.29 -7.01
N GLN A 76 10.70 -17.47 -7.68
CA GLN A 76 10.55 -16.06 -7.33
C GLN A 76 10.04 -15.87 -5.90
N ARG A 77 9.12 -16.73 -5.44
CA ARG A 77 8.65 -16.70 -4.05
C ARG A 77 9.77 -17.00 -3.08
N TYR A 78 10.53 -18.06 -3.31
CA TYR A 78 11.69 -18.43 -2.48
C TYR A 78 12.73 -17.30 -2.42
N GLU A 79 13.18 -16.81 -3.57
CA GLU A 79 14.20 -15.75 -3.63
C GLU A 79 13.72 -14.45 -2.97
N GLY A 80 12.41 -14.15 -3.01
CA GLY A 80 11.86 -12.93 -2.43
C GLY A 80 11.58 -13.00 -0.93
N VAL A 81 11.74 -14.16 -0.29
CA VAL A 81 11.39 -14.36 1.13
C VAL A 81 12.42 -15.19 1.91
N GLU A 82 13.60 -15.41 1.34
CA GLU A 82 14.64 -16.28 1.91
C GLU A 82 15.03 -15.88 3.35
N GLU A 83 14.83 -14.60 3.72
CA GLU A 83 15.17 -14.05 5.04
C GLU A 83 14.02 -14.09 6.07
N PHE A 84 12.81 -14.54 5.69
CA PHE A 84 11.60 -14.40 6.52
C PHE A 84 10.75 -15.68 6.55
N ASP A 85 10.95 -16.51 7.58
CA ASP A 85 10.19 -17.75 7.80
C ASP A 85 8.70 -17.47 8.07
N GLU A 86 8.37 -16.27 8.55
CA GLU A 86 7.03 -15.85 8.93
C GLU A 86 6.07 -15.82 7.72
N PHE A 87 6.60 -15.57 6.52
CA PHE A 87 5.78 -15.42 5.31
C PHE A 87 5.11 -16.72 4.84
N VAL A 88 5.49 -17.87 5.39
CA VAL A 88 4.77 -19.14 5.21
C VAL A 88 3.30 -19.04 5.65
N LYS A 89 3.01 -18.18 6.63
CA LYS A 89 1.65 -17.97 7.16
C LYS A 89 0.76 -17.14 6.22
N LEU A 90 1.32 -16.53 5.19
CA LEU A 90 0.58 -15.69 4.25
C LEU A 90 -0.13 -16.53 3.19
N SER A 91 -1.30 -16.06 2.78
CA SER A 91 -1.95 -16.61 1.59
C SER A 91 -1.03 -16.48 0.36
N GLY A 92 -1.12 -17.41 -0.59
CA GLY A 92 -0.26 -17.38 -1.78
C GLY A 92 -0.39 -16.09 -2.61
N ALA A 93 -1.53 -15.41 -2.56
CA ALA A 93 -1.73 -14.12 -3.21
C ALA A 93 -1.07 -12.96 -2.45
N ALA A 94 -1.10 -12.98 -1.12
CA ALA A 94 -0.39 -12.00 -0.29
C ALA A 94 1.13 -12.17 -0.45
N LEU A 95 1.62 -13.41 -0.41
CA LEU A 95 3.02 -13.75 -0.65
C LEU A 95 3.51 -13.23 -2.01
N ASP A 96 2.70 -13.41 -3.08
CA ASP A 96 3.02 -12.88 -4.41
C ASP A 96 3.16 -11.34 -4.44
N GLU A 97 2.48 -10.60 -3.56
CA GLU A 97 2.62 -9.15 -3.46
C GLU A 97 3.78 -8.71 -2.57
N VAL A 98 4.07 -9.46 -1.50
CA VAL A 98 5.22 -9.24 -0.60
C VAL A 98 6.53 -9.42 -1.35
N VAL A 99 6.65 -10.47 -2.16
CA VAL A 99 7.83 -10.73 -3.01
C VAL A 99 8.11 -9.59 -4.00
N LYS A 100 7.10 -8.79 -4.35
CA LYS A 100 7.23 -7.61 -5.22
C LYS A 100 7.43 -6.31 -4.44
N ALA A 101 7.43 -6.35 -3.12
CA ALA A 101 7.61 -5.19 -2.27
C ALA A 101 9.11 -4.91 -2.06
N GLU A 102 9.44 -3.67 -1.72
CA GLU A 102 10.80 -3.29 -1.34
C GLU A 102 11.20 -3.96 0.00
N PRO A 103 12.50 -4.22 0.26
CA PRO A 103 12.94 -4.97 1.44
C PRO A 103 12.51 -4.37 2.79
N ASP A 104 12.41 -3.04 2.87
CA ASP A 104 11.90 -2.33 4.05
C ASP A 104 10.42 -2.65 4.31
N ILE A 105 9.60 -2.72 3.25
CA ILE A 105 8.20 -3.11 3.33
C ILE A 105 8.06 -4.58 3.68
N GLN A 106 8.94 -5.44 3.15
CA GLN A 106 8.98 -6.85 3.55
C GLN A 106 9.26 -6.96 5.05
N ALA A 107 10.28 -6.28 5.57
CA ALA A 107 10.60 -6.29 7.00
C ALA A 107 9.43 -5.83 7.88
N ILE A 108 8.72 -4.75 7.49
CA ILE A 108 7.53 -4.27 8.22
C ILE A 108 6.41 -5.33 8.23
N ILE A 109 6.20 -6.03 7.11
CA ILE A 109 5.18 -7.08 7.03
C ILE A 109 5.61 -8.29 7.87
N ALA A 110 6.88 -8.68 7.83
CA ALA A 110 7.41 -9.80 8.61
C ALA A 110 7.22 -9.59 10.12
N GLU A 111 7.60 -8.42 10.63
CA GLU A 111 7.41 -8.04 12.05
C GLU A 111 5.95 -8.17 12.48
N ARG A 112 5.02 -7.73 11.62
CA ARG A 112 3.58 -7.77 11.92
C ARG A 112 2.99 -9.18 11.82
N VAL A 113 3.45 -10.00 10.88
CA VAL A 113 3.06 -11.41 10.78
C VAL A 113 3.62 -12.22 11.95
N GLU A 114 4.81 -11.88 12.45
CA GLU A 114 5.36 -12.43 13.69
C GLU A 114 4.44 -12.12 14.88
N ALA A 115 3.93 -10.88 14.95
CA ALA A 115 2.95 -10.44 15.94
C ALA A 115 1.53 -11.05 15.76
N GLY A 116 1.33 -11.89 14.74
CA GLY A 116 0.07 -12.58 14.47
C GLY A 116 -0.93 -11.81 13.59
N GLU A 117 -0.52 -10.71 12.97
CA GLU A 117 -1.36 -10.00 11.98
C GLU A 117 -1.44 -10.81 10.67
N VAL A 118 -2.65 -10.99 10.15
CA VAL A 118 -2.88 -11.69 8.87
C VAL A 118 -2.99 -10.65 7.75
N PHE A 119 -2.13 -10.77 6.73
CA PHE A 119 -2.15 -9.88 5.57
C PHE A 119 -2.88 -10.49 4.38
N THR A 120 -3.80 -9.70 3.83
CA THR A 120 -4.38 -9.92 2.51
C THR A 120 -3.52 -9.27 1.43
N ALA A 121 -3.63 -9.75 0.19
CA ALA A 121 -2.94 -9.14 -0.95
C ALA A 121 -3.31 -7.66 -1.16
N ALA A 122 -4.53 -7.25 -0.78
CA ALA A 122 -4.96 -5.86 -0.85
C ALA A 122 -4.23 -4.98 0.18
N GLN A 123 -4.10 -5.44 1.43
CA GLN A 123 -3.38 -4.73 2.47
C GLN A 123 -1.89 -4.57 2.13
N VAL A 124 -1.26 -5.61 1.56
CA VAL A 124 0.14 -5.50 1.09
C VAL A 124 0.28 -4.44 0.00
N LYS A 125 -0.66 -4.38 -0.95
CA LYS A 125 -0.66 -3.32 -1.99
C LYS A 125 -0.85 -1.94 -1.40
N GLU A 126 -1.73 -1.79 -0.42
CA GLU A 126 -1.96 -0.52 0.27
C GLU A 126 -0.69 -0.06 1.01
N LEU A 127 -0.02 -0.96 1.74
CA LEU A 127 1.26 -0.64 2.39
C LEU A 127 2.31 -0.16 1.40
N LYS A 128 2.45 -0.85 0.26
CA LYS A 128 3.36 -0.42 -0.82
C LYS A 128 3.01 0.96 -1.36
N GLN A 129 1.72 1.23 -1.59
CA GLN A 129 1.25 2.53 -2.07
C GLN A 129 1.46 3.63 -1.03
N LYS A 130 1.33 3.33 0.26
CA LYS A 130 1.55 4.27 1.34
C LYS A 130 3.03 4.62 1.47
N ALA A 131 3.91 3.62 1.48
CA ALA A 131 5.35 3.83 1.51
C ALA A 131 5.85 4.60 0.29
N ALA A 132 5.29 4.26 -0.89
CA ALA A 132 5.51 5.00 -2.12
C ALA A 132 5.19 6.49 -1.98
N GLN A 133 4.05 6.80 -1.39
CA GLN A 133 3.64 8.18 -1.16
C GLN A 133 4.59 8.88 -0.17
N GLU A 134 4.88 8.25 0.96
CA GLU A 134 5.76 8.82 1.99
C GLU A 134 7.16 9.12 1.45
N ALA A 135 7.70 8.26 0.57
CA ALA A 135 8.96 8.49 -0.11
C ALA A 135 8.91 9.73 -1.03
N VAL A 136 7.83 9.90 -1.81
CA VAL A 136 7.63 11.09 -2.66
C VAL A 136 7.49 12.35 -1.82
N ASP A 137 6.70 12.32 -0.75
CA ASP A 137 6.48 13.48 0.12
C ASP A 137 7.76 13.91 0.81
N ARG A 138 8.58 12.94 1.24
CA ARG A 138 9.90 13.20 1.79
C ARG A 138 10.84 13.85 0.77
N LEU A 139 10.92 13.31 -0.46
CA LEU A 139 11.74 13.90 -1.51
C LEU A 139 11.32 15.34 -1.85
N ASN A 140 10.02 15.60 -1.90
CA ASN A 140 9.49 16.95 -2.13
C ASN A 140 9.84 17.88 -0.97
N SER A 141 9.70 17.43 0.28
CA SER A 141 10.06 18.22 1.46
C SER A 141 11.56 18.53 1.51
N GLU A 142 12.42 17.57 1.17
CA GLU A 142 13.87 17.76 1.09
C GLU A 142 14.24 18.73 -0.04
N ALA A 143 13.57 18.66 -1.19
CA ALA A 143 13.76 19.60 -2.29
C ALA A 143 13.33 21.02 -1.90
N ASP A 144 12.20 21.18 -1.21
CA ASP A 144 11.74 22.48 -0.74
C ASP A 144 12.65 23.09 0.33
N GLN A 145 13.20 22.27 1.23
CA GLN A 145 14.19 22.73 2.17
C GLN A 145 15.48 23.18 1.46
N ALA A 146 15.97 22.38 0.50
CA ALA A 146 17.15 22.75 -0.28
C ALA A 146 16.93 24.05 -1.09
N ARG A 147 15.72 24.31 -1.58
CA ARG A 147 15.37 25.58 -2.24
C ARG A 147 15.42 26.77 -1.26
N LYS A 148 14.89 26.61 -0.04
CA LYS A 148 14.97 27.65 1.00
C LYS A 148 16.42 27.94 1.37
N ASP A 149 17.21 26.90 1.61
CA ASP A 149 18.64 27.03 1.92
C ASP A 149 19.39 27.75 0.80
N LEU A 150 19.07 27.45 -0.46
CA LEU A 150 19.66 28.10 -1.63
C LEU A 150 19.26 29.59 -1.73
N GLU A 151 18.01 29.94 -1.45
CA GLU A 151 17.56 31.34 -1.42
C GLU A 151 18.17 32.13 -0.26
N GLU A 152 18.26 31.53 0.94
CA GLU A 152 18.96 32.13 2.08
C GLU A 152 20.45 32.34 1.77
N LEU A 153 21.09 31.36 1.12
CA LEU A 153 22.50 31.45 0.77
C LEU A 153 22.73 32.55 -0.28
N LYS A 154 21.88 32.66 -1.30
CA LYS A 154 21.92 33.76 -2.28
C LYS A 154 21.76 35.13 -1.61
N LYS A 155 20.79 35.28 -0.70
CA LYS A 155 20.58 36.52 0.04
C LYS A 155 21.78 36.86 0.92
N SER A 156 22.35 35.86 1.60
CA SER A 156 23.57 36.07 2.40
C SER A 156 24.78 36.47 1.55
N ALA A 157 24.84 36.01 0.29
CA ALA A 157 25.88 36.37 -0.65
C ALA A 157 25.72 37.79 -1.20
N THR A 158 24.50 38.32 -1.31
CA THR A 158 24.26 39.73 -1.68
C THR A 158 24.50 40.68 -0.51
N ASP A 159 24.18 40.26 0.71
CA ASP A 159 24.21 41.13 1.89
C ASP A 159 25.59 41.15 2.60
N ARG A 160 26.43 40.12 2.40
CA ARG A 160 27.78 40.12 2.96
C ARG A 160 28.70 41.03 2.16
N ASP A 161 29.40 41.91 2.87
CA ASP A 161 30.67 42.47 2.39
C ASP A 161 31.67 41.31 2.24
N ILE A 162 31.72 40.72 1.04
CA ILE A 162 32.61 39.60 0.76
C ILE A 162 34.05 40.12 0.79
N ARG A 163 34.83 39.66 1.76
CA ARG A 163 36.16 40.23 2.06
C ARG A 163 37.25 39.61 1.20
N SER A 164 36.98 38.48 0.55
CA SER A 164 37.97 37.76 -0.25
C SER A 164 37.38 37.01 -1.44
N ALA A 165 38.17 36.87 -2.50
CA ALA A 165 37.80 36.07 -3.68
C ALA A 165 37.61 34.57 -3.36
N SER A 166 38.23 34.06 -2.29
CA SER A 166 38.03 32.68 -1.82
C SER A 166 36.62 32.47 -1.27
N GLU A 167 36.10 33.42 -0.48
CA GLU A 167 34.74 33.34 0.06
C GLU A 167 33.67 33.34 -1.06
N VAL A 168 33.89 34.12 -2.14
CA VAL A 168 33.02 34.10 -3.33
C VAL A 168 33.02 32.70 -3.96
N ARG A 169 34.19 32.09 -4.16
CA ARG A 169 34.30 30.76 -4.79
C ARG A 169 33.63 29.68 -3.95
N ASP A 170 33.82 29.70 -2.64
CA ASP A 170 33.20 28.72 -1.74
C ASP A 170 31.67 28.83 -1.75
N LEU A 171 31.12 30.05 -1.79
CA LEU A 171 29.68 30.27 -1.92
C LEU A 171 29.16 29.82 -3.29
N GLN A 172 29.86 30.15 -4.39
CA GLN A 172 29.51 29.69 -5.74
C GLN A 172 29.51 28.16 -5.84
N GLN A 173 30.48 27.49 -5.22
CA GLN A 173 30.53 26.03 -5.18
C GLN A 173 29.33 25.47 -4.42
N LYS A 174 29.00 26.00 -3.23
CA LYS A 174 27.81 25.57 -2.46
C LYS A 174 26.50 25.77 -3.22
N ILE A 175 26.35 26.89 -3.94
CA ILE A 175 25.17 27.13 -4.80
C ILE A 175 25.10 26.06 -5.90
N SER A 176 26.23 25.76 -6.55
CA SER A 176 26.31 24.72 -7.59
C SER A 176 25.93 23.34 -7.04
N ASP A 177 26.47 22.96 -5.89
CA ASP A 177 26.21 21.66 -5.26
C ASP A 177 24.73 21.51 -4.86
N LEU A 178 24.14 22.55 -4.25
CA LEU A 178 22.71 22.55 -3.90
C LEU A 178 21.82 22.52 -5.15
N THR A 179 22.19 23.24 -6.21
CA THR A 179 21.45 23.23 -7.48
C THR A 179 21.47 21.84 -8.12
N ALA A 180 22.63 21.17 -8.12
CA ALA A 180 22.76 19.81 -8.60
C ALA A 180 21.91 18.83 -7.79
N LYS A 181 21.97 18.92 -6.45
CA LYS A 181 21.17 18.09 -5.54
C LYS A 181 19.67 18.26 -5.75
N ILE A 182 19.18 19.49 -5.91
CA ILE A 182 17.76 19.76 -6.23
C ILE A 182 17.39 19.08 -7.56
N GLY A 183 18.24 19.20 -8.59
CA GLY A 183 18.00 18.55 -9.88
C GLY A 183 17.92 17.03 -9.79
N GLU A 184 18.78 16.40 -8.98
CA GLU A 184 18.74 14.96 -8.73
C GLU A 184 17.48 14.53 -7.99
N LEU A 185 17.10 15.25 -6.92
CA LEU A 185 15.87 14.97 -6.17
C LEU A 185 14.62 15.10 -7.03
N GLU A 186 14.52 16.17 -7.82
CA GLU A 186 13.40 16.38 -8.75
C GLU A 186 13.34 15.31 -9.83
N LYS A 187 14.49 14.84 -10.31
CA LYS A 187 14.56 13.76 -11.28
C LYS A 187 14.10 12.44 -10.65
N SER A 188 14.59 12.10 -9.47
CA SER A 188 14.16 10.92 -8.72
C SER A 188 12.65 10.94 -8.44
N ALA A 189 12.11 12.07 -7.99
CA ALA A 189 10.67 12.24 -7.78
C ALA A 189 9.86 12.05 -9.07
N LYS A 190 10.33 12.59 -10.21
CA LYS A 190 9.68 12.40 -11.52
C LYS A 190 9.76 10.97 -12.01
N ASP A 191 10.90 10.32 -11.87
CA ASP A 191 11.09 8.93 -12.31
C ASP A 191 10.25 7.98 -11.46
N TYR A 192 10.16 8.25 -10.15
CA TYR A 192 9.23 7.57 -9.25
C TYR A 192 7.77 7.80 -9.67
N GLN A 193 7.39 9.05 -9.91
CA GLN A 193 6.04 9.40 -10.33
C GLN A 193 5.66 8.72 -11.67
N LYS A 194 6.60 8.56 -12.61
CA LYS A 194 6.37 7.80 -13.86
C LYS A 194 6.25 6.29 -13.64
N SER A 195 6.82 5.75 -12.56
CA SER A 195 6.70 4.33 -12.23
C SER A 195 5.31 3.97 -11.67
N LEU A 196 4.57 4.97 -11.17
CA LEU A 196 3.20 4.82 -10.70
C LEU A 196 2.24 4.45 -11.85
N PRO A 197 1.11 3.78 -11.56
CA PRO A 197 0.11 3.46 -12.57
C PRO A 197 -0.45 4.73 -13.22
N THR A 198 -0.79 4.64 -14.51
CA THR A 198 -1.48 5.73 -15.20
C THR A 198 -2.85 6.00 -14.56
N PRO A 199 -3.43 7.21 -14.68
CA PRO A 199 -4.75 7.53 -14.14
C PRO A 199 -5.84 6.49 -14.45
N THR A 200 -5.87 5.96 -15.67
CA THR A 200 -6.81 4.90 -16.07
C THR A 200 -6.59 3.61 -15.28
N LYS A 201 -5.33 3.15 -15.20
CA LYS A 201 -4.96 1.94 -14.45
C LYS A 201 -5.19 2.12 -12.95
N ALA A 202 -4.92 3.31 -12.41
CA ALA A 202 -5.18 3.64 -11.02
C ALA A 202 -6.68 3.56 -10.70
N LYS A 203 -7.56 4.07 -11.56
CA LYS A 203 -9.02 3.90 -11.41
C LYS A 203 -9.45 2.43 -11.45
N GLU A 204 -8.92 1.65 -12.39
CA GLU A 204 -9.21 0.22 -12.50
C GLU A 204 -8.74 -0.54 -11.24
N GLN A 205 -7.53 -0.25 -10.78
CA GLN A 205 -6.98 -0.82 -9.55
C GLN A 205 -7.84 -0.44 -8.35
N ALA A 206 -8.16 0.84 -8.20
CA ALA A 206 -8.97 1.33 -7.09
C ALA A 206 -10.40 0.75 -7.09
N LYS A 207 -10.98 0.50 -8.28
CA LYS A 207 -12.27 -0.19 -8.41
C LYS A 207 -12.17 -1.66 -8.03
N ALA A 208 -11.08 -2.32 -8.39
CA ALA A 208 -10.87 -3.73 -8.09
C ALA A 208 -10.54 -3.98 -6.61
N THR A 209 -9.81 -3.06 -5.97
CA THR A 209 -9.36 -3.21 -4.57
C THR A 209 -10.26 -2.49 -3.57
N GLY A 210 -11.07 -1.53 -3.99
CA GLY A 210 -11.79 -0.62 -3.11
C GLY A 210 -10.92 0.45 -2.44
N VAL A 211 -9.61 0.46 -2.71
CA VAL A 211 -8.62 1.35 -2.07
C VAL A 211 -8.22 2.46 -3.05
N ALA A 212 -8.14 3.70 -2.56
CA ALA A 212 -7.68 4.82 -3.38
C ALA A 212 -6.24 4.59 -3.87
N THR A 213 -6.01 4.70 -5.18
CA THR A 213 -4.70 4.43 -5.79
C THR A 213 -4.10 5.73 -6.32
N LEU A 214 -2.85 6.01 -5.93
CA LEU A 214 -2.07 7.13 -6.45
C LEU A 214 -1.66 6.87 -7.90
N ALA A 215 -1.94 7.81 -8.78
CA ALA A 215 -1.54 7.73 -10.19
C ALA A 215 -0.29 8.56 -10.49
N SER A 216 0.27 8.34 -11.67
CA SER A 216 1.42 9.06 -12.20
C SER A 216 1.20 10.56 -12.42
N ASP A 217 -0.03 11.07 -12.31
CA ASP A 217 -0.32 12.51 -12.34
C ASP A 217 -0.30 13.15 -10.94
N GLY A 218 0.03 12.36 -9.91
CA GLY A 218 0.07 12.80 -8.52
C GLY A 218 -1.32 12.87 -7.86
N LYS A 219 -2.37 12.34 -8.48
CA LYS A 219 -3.72 12.33 -7.93
C LYS A 219 -4.12 10.95 -7.45
N TYR A 220 -4.89 10.92 -6.36
CA TYR A 220 -5.57 9.71 -5.91
C TYR A 220 -6.84 9.47 -6.72
N TYR A 221 -7.00 8.25 -7.18
CA TYR A 221 -8.20 7.79 -7.84
C TYR A 221 -8.92 6.78 -6.96
N SER A 222 -10.19 7.04 -6.68
CA SER A 222 -11.07 6.11 -5.97
C SER A 222 -11.82 5.21 -6.96
N GLY A 223 -12.07 3.96 -6.54
CA GLY A 223 -12.96 3.04 -7.25
C GLY A 223 -14.44 3.36 -7.09
N ALA A 224 -14.78 4.26 -6.17
CA ALA A 224 -16.13 4.68 -5.87
C ALA A 224 -16.84 5.25 -7.11
N SER A 225 -18.08 4.82 -7.30
CA SER A 225 -19.01 5.40 -8.26
C SER A 225 -19.29 6.87 -7.94
N GLU A 226 -19.76 7.64 -8.92
CA GLU A 226 -20.13 9.05 -8.71
C GLU A 226 -21.24 9.22 -7.67
N ASP A 227 -22.10 8.21 -7.50
CA ASP A 227 -23.15 8.23 -6.49
C ASP A 227 -22.57 7.95 -5.08
N GLU A 228 -21.58 7.05 -4.96
CA GLU A 228 -20.84 6.83 -3.70
C GLU A 228 -20.01 8.05 -3.29
N LYS A 229 -19.41 8.75 -4.26
CA LYS A 229 -18.72 10.02 -4.00
C LYS A 229 -19.70 11.08 -3.53
N ARG A 230 -20.82 11.27 -4.23
CA ARG A 230 -21.88 12.21 -3.81
C ARG A 230 -22.40 11.88 -2.41
N ALA A 231 -22.60 10.61 -2.09
CA ALA A 231 -22.99 10.17 -0.76
C ALA A 231 -21.94 10.51 0.31
N SER A 232 -20.65 10.30 0.00
CA SER A 232 -19.55 10.64 0.90
C SER A 232 -19.42 12.14 1.12
N ASP A 233 -19.52 12.95 0.06
CA ASP A 233 -19.44 14.42 0.14
C ASP A 233 -20.64 15.00 0.92
N ALA A 234 -21.84 14.47 0.67
CA ALA A 234 -23.04 14.80 1.44
C ALA A 234 -22.84 14.48 2.93
N PHE A 235 -22.34 13.29 3.25
CA PHE A 235 -22.05 12.91 4.64
C PHE A 235 -21.04 13.84 5.31
N LEU A 236 -19.91 14.15 4.65
CA LEU A 236 -18.90 15.06 5.21
C LEU A 236 -19.44 16.48 5.44
N SER A 237 -20.30 16.95 4.55
CA SER A 237 -20.98 18.24 4.67
C SER A 237 -21.95 18.27 5.86
N VAL A 238 -22.82 17.25 6.01
CA VAL A 238 -23.67 17.08 7.21
C VAL A 238 -22.84 17.07 8.47
N PHE A 239 -21.78 16.25 8.48
CA PHE A 239 -20.97 16.03 9.65
C PHE A 239 -20.29 17.33 10.07
N SER A 240 -19.76 18.09 9.11
CA SER A 240 -19.13 19.38 9.37
C SER A 240 -20.13 20.40 9.92
N ALA A 241 -21.34 20.45 9.36
CA ALA A 241 -22.42 21.30 9.86
C ALA A 241 -22.86 20.90 11.28
N ALA A 242 -23.06 19.62 11.54
CA ALA A 242 -23.44 19.09 12.85
C ALA A 242 -22.33 19.32 13.89
N ALA A 243 -21.06 19.09 13.53
CA ALA A 243 -19.92 19.33 14.39
C ALA A 243 -19.77 20.82 14.73
N SER A 244 -20.09 21.72 13.80
CA SER A 244 -20.09 23.18 14.08
C SER A 244 -21.16 23.61 15.09
N LEU A 245 -22.21 22.81 15.28
CA LEU A 245 -23.32 23.05 16.20
C LEU A 245 -23.18 22.29 17.53
N SER A 246 -22.17 21.43 17.66
CA SER A 246 -21.98 20.60 18.86
C SER A 246 -20.60 20.87 19.49
N ASP A 247 -20.54 21.02 20.81
CA ASP A 247 -19.26 21.13 21.54
C ASP A 247 -18.43 19.82 21.55
N ARG A 248 -18.91 18.75 20.88
CA ARG A 248 -18.24 17.44 20.84
C ARG A 248 -17.43 17.27 19.56
N LYS A 249 -16.12 17.08 19.74
CA LYS A 249 -15.18 16.73 18.67
C LYS A 249 -15.19 15.23 18.39
N HIS A 250 -16.16 14.75 17.61
CA HIS A 250 -16.00 13.45 16.94
C HIS A 250 -15.41 13.68 15.54
N SER A 251 -14.62 12.73 15.02
CA SER A 251 -14.08 12.81 13.66
C SER A 251 -15.01 12.08 12.67
N PRO A 252 -15.10 12.53 11.41
CA PRO A 252 -15.99 11.92 10.40
C PRO A 252 -15.73 10.42 10.18
N GLY A 253 -14.47 9.98 10.32
CA GLY A 253 -14.08 8.57 10.15
C GLY A 253 -14.73 7.63 11.17
N VAL A 254 -14.92 8.07 12.42
CA VAL A 254 -15.51 7.23 13.48
C VAL A 254 -16.97 6.92 13.20
N VAL A 255 -17.71 7.86 12.60
CA VAL A 255 -19.12 7.67 12.25
C VAL A 255 -19.28 6.85 10.96
N ALA A 256 -18.38 7.03 9.99
CA ALA A 256 -18.43 6.30 8.72
C ALA A 256 -18.12 4.79 8.88
N ILE A 257 -17.24 4.42 9.81
CA ILE A 257 -16.86 3.01 10.06
C ILE A 257 -18.05 2.15 10.54
N GLY A 258 -19.06 2.76 11.18
CA GLY A 258 -20.22 2.05 11.70
C GLY A 258 -21.34 1.77 10.69
N CYS A 259 -21.24 2.24 9.44
CA CYS A 259 -22.35 2.14 8.47
C CYS A 259 -22.21 0.92 7.54
N PRO A 260 -23.13 -0.07 7.60
CA PRO A 260 -23.10 -1.24 6.71
C PRO A 260 -23.21 -0.86 5.23
N ALA A 261 -22.61 -1.68 4.35
CA ALA A 261 -22.55 -1.41 2.91
C ALA A 261 -23.95 -1.28 2.27
N GLU A 262 -24.91 -2.15 2.64
CA GLU A 262 -26.29 -2.05 2.15
C GLU A 262 -27.04 -0.79 2.60
N SER A 263 -26.57 -0.12 3.66
CA SER A 263 -27.23 1.06 4.23
C SER A 263 -26.68 2.38 3.69
N LYS A 264 -25.58 2.38 2.93
CA LYS A 264 -24.90 3.60 2.47
C LYS A 264 -25.79 4.51 1.62
N ALA A 265 -26.61 3.96 0.73
CA ALA A 265 -27.52 4.75 -0.12
C ALA A 265 -28.65 5.39 0.70
N GLN A 266 -29.17 4.68 1.70
CA GLN A 266 -30.21 5.18 2.60
C GLN A 266 -29.63 6.23 3.56
N PHE A 267 -28.41 6.00 4.03
CA PHE A 267 -27.62 6.93 4.83
C PHE A 267 -27.33 8.23 4.09
N ALA A 268 -26.99 8.17 2.79
CA ALA A 268 -26.82 9.36 1.95
C ALA A 268 -28.12 10.19 1.88
N SER A 269 -29.27 9.56 1.70
CA SER A 269 -30.56 10.26 1.71
C SER A 269 -30.88 10.89 3.07
N TYR A 270 -30.52 10.24 4.18
CA TYR A 270 -30.65 10.84 5.51
C TYR A 270 -29.68 12.00 5.72
N CYS A 271 -28.48 11.93 5.13
CA CYS A 271 -27.53 13.02 5.14
C CYS A 271 -28.07 14.25 4.38
N ASP A 272 -28.58 14.07 3.17
CA ASP A 272 -29.17 15.19 2.40
C ASP A 272 -30.31 15.88 3.17
N LYS A 273 -31.18 15.10 3.82
CA LYS A 273 -32.25 15.63 4.68
C LYS A 273 -31.71 16.35 5.91
N ALA A 274 -30.63 15.84 6.51
CA ALA A 274 -29.99 16.47 7.65
C ALA A 274 -29.31 17.79 7.27
N ILE A 275 -28.62 17.88 6.13
CA ILE A 275 -28.08 19.16 5.61
C ILE A 275 -29.19 20.19 5.46
N ALA A 276 -30.30 19.82 4.81
CA ALA A 276 -31.41 20.73 4.58
C ALA A 276 -31.94 21.29 5.91
N TYR A 277 -32.17 20.41 6.88
CA TYR A 277 -32.65 20.79 8.21
C TYR A 277 -31.64 21.64 9.01
N LEU A 278 -30.34 21.32 8.93
CA LEU A 278 -29.30 22.09 9.62
C LEU A 278 -29.11 23.50 9.02
N ASN A 279 -29.29 23.64 7.71
CA ASN A 279 -29.29 24.95 7.06
C ASN A 279 -30.50 25.79 7.50
N GLU A 280 -31.70 25.20 7.57
CA GLU A 280 -32.88 25.89 8.10
C GLU A 280 -32.65 26.41 9.53
N ILE A 281 -32.05 25.58 10.40
CA ILE A 281 -31.70 26.02 11.77
C ILE A 281 -30.68 27.16 11.75
N LYS A 282 -29.66 27.07 10.89
CA LYS A 282 -28.63 28.10 10.77
C LYS A 282 -29.21 29.43 10.30
N ASP A 283 -30.14 29.42 9.36
CA ASP A 283 -30.80 30.62 8.85
C ASP A 283 -31.63 31.29 9.95
N VAL A 284 -32.39 30.49 10.70
CA VAL A 284 -33.15 30.96 11.88
C VAL A 284 -32.23 31.58 12.95
N ILE A 285 -31.09 30.96 13.25
CA ILE A 285 -30.12 31.48 14.24
C ILE A 285 -29.52 32.81 13.77
N ASN A 286 -29.26 32.96 12.47
CA ASN A 286 -28.67 34.17 11.90
C ASN A 286 -29.69 35.27 11.58
N GLY A 287 -30.98 35.04 11.87
CA GLY A 287 -32.05 36.00 11.63
C GLY A 287 -32.33 36.26 10.15
N GLN A 288 -32.11 35.26 9.29
CA GLN A 288 -32.43 35.26 7.86
C GLN A 288 -33.72 34.51 7.57
#